data_AF-A0A934VU48-F1
#
_entry.id   AF-A0A934VU48-F1
#
_cell.length_a   1.000
_cell.length_b   1.000
_cell.length_c   1.000
_cell.angle_alpha   90.00
_cell.angle_beta   90.00
_cell.angle_gamma   90.00
#
_symmetry.space_group_name_H-M   'P 1'
#
loop_
_entity.id
_entity.type
_entity.pdbx_description
1 polymer ?
#
loop_
_entity_poly.entity_id
_entity_poly.type
_entity_poly.pdbx_seq_one_letter_code
_entity_poly.pdbx_strand_id
1 'polypeptide(L)'
;MAIFSKKSLSSAGKDGFSLVEVMVGALILSMVGFGTLSGLLQARRMTQGSINEGTAMTVAQGYLEQMKNMQFSLLDEDSVSELINQGSADTLSVSPNVNDPTAGASSDIDNIKSLDINNTPDDDTDDLKINFVLYVEDITDTSSQVGEARRIILRYSYTDNSLLSGRVVTDTLVTVRSDVPTF
;
A
#
# COMPACT_ATOMS: atom_id res chain seq x y z
N MET A 1 -50.28 26.16 66.31
CA MET A 1 -50.32 24.73 65.92
C MET A 1 -49.27 24.55 64.83
N ALA A 2 -48.06 24.12 65.18
CA ALA A 2 -46.94 23.98 64.24
C ALA A 2 -46.68 22.48 64.01
N ILE A 3 -46.89 22.02 62.78
CA ILE A 3 -46.60 20.64 62.35
C ILE A 3 -45.15 20.61 61.88
N PHE A 4 -44.24 20.09 62.71
CA PHE A 4 -42.87 19.79 62.28
C PHE A 4 -42.88 18.47 61.49
N SER A 5 -42.75 18.60 60.17
CA SER A 5 -42.49 17.49 59.25
C SER A 5 -41.05 17.01 59.43
N LYS A 6 -40.87 15.83 60.03
CA LYS A 6 -39.57 15.15 60.07
C LYS A 6 -39.25 14.63 58.66
N LYS A 7 -38.39 15.35 57.94
CA LYS A 7 -37.76 14.87 56.71
C LYS A 7 -36.80 13.73 57.07
N SER A 8 -37.14 12.48 56.76
CA SER A 8 -36.23 11.34 56.96
C SER A 8 -35.12 11.43 55.93
N LEU A 9 -33.89 11.67 56.40
CA LEU A 9 -32.69 11.50 55.60
C LEU A 9 -32.54 10.01 55.29
N SER A 10 -32.83 9.63 54.04
CA SER A 10 -32.48 8.32 53.51
C SER A 10 -30.97 8.14 53.62
N SER A 11 -30.51 7.27 54.52
CA SER A 11 -29.11 6.87 54.53
C SER A 11 -28.85 6.14 53.21
N ALA A 12 -28.06 6.73 52.32
CA ALA A 12 -27.48 6.00 51.21
C ALA A 12 -26.63 4.89 51.83
N GLY A 13 -27.16 3.66 51.82
CA GLY A 13 -26.44 2.47 52.24
C GLY A 13 -25.13 2.43 51.46
N LYS A 14 -24.02 2.49 52.19
CA LYS A 14 -22.69 2.35 51.61
C LYS A 14 -22.46 0.85 51.45
N ASP A 15 -23.14 0.25 50.48
CA ASP A 15 -23.10 -1.18 50.24
C ASP A 15 -21.75 -1.50 49.60
N GLY A 16 -20.91 -2.23 50.35
CA GLY A 16 -19.62 -2.72 49.88
C GLY A 16 -19.82 -3.95 48.98
N PHE A 17 -19.04 -4.04 47.90
CA PHE A 17 -19.06 -5.21 47.01
C PHE A 17 -18.53 -6.45 47.72
N SER A 18 -19.15 -7.61 47.45
CA SER A 18 -18.61 -8.87 47.94
C SER A 18 -17.32 -9.23 47.20
N LEU A 19 -16.42 -9.96 47.88
CA LEU A 19 -15.16 -10.43 47.28
C LEU A 19 -15.40 -11.22 45.98
N VAL A 20 -16.46 -12.03 45.95
CA VAL A 20 -16.82 -12.85 44.79
C VAL A 20 -17.25 -11.98 43.60
N GLU A 21 -18.06 -10.96 43.82
CA GLU A 21 -18.47 -10.04 42.74
C GLU A 21 -17.28 -9.28 42.15
N VAL A 22 -16.34 -8.86 43.00
CA VAL A 22 -15.10 -8.19 42.52
C VAL A 22 -14.24 -9.15 41.70
N MET A 23 -14.10 -10.42 42.13
CA MET A 23 -13.34 -11.42 41.39
C MET A 23 -13.97 -11.75 40.03
N VAL A 24 -15.29 -11.91 39.98
CA VAL A 24 -16.03 -12.15 38.73
C VAL A 24 -15.95 -10.93 37.81
N GLY A 25 -16.12 -9.72 38.35
CA GLY A 25 -15.99 -8.48 37.60
C GLY A 25 -14.60 -8.30 37.01
N ALA A 26 -13.54 -8.59 37.78
CA ALA A 26 -12.16 -8.55 37.30
C ALA A 26 -11.89 -9.58 36.19
N LEU A 27 -12.47 -10.79 36.29
CA LEU A 27 -12.34 -11.82 35.27
C LEU A 27 -13.00 -11.38 33.96
N ILE A 28 -14.25 -10.91 34.02
CA ILE A 28 -14.97 -10.41 32.83
C ILE A 28 -14.21 -9.22 32.22
N LEU A 29 -13.77 -8.28 33.06
CA LEU A 29 -13.00 -7.12 32.61
C LEU A 29 -11.70 -7.55 31.91
N SER A 30 -11.00 -8.56 32.43
CA SER A 30 -9.77 -9.06 31.80
C SER A 30 -10.04 -9.67 30.43
N MET A 31 -11.09 -10.49 30.29
CA MET A 31 -11.47 -11.09 29.00
C MET A 31 -11.82 -10.03 27.96
N VAL A 32 -12.60 -9.01 28.35
CA VAL A 32 -12.96 -7.90 27.46
C VAL A 32 -11.72 -7.05 27.13
N GLY A 33 -10.85 -6.78 28.11
CA GLY A 33 -9.61 -6.03 27.91
C GLY A 33 -8.67 -6.69 26.91
N PHE A 34 -8.46 -8.01 27.04
CA PHE A 34 -7.64 -8.75 26.07
C PHE A 34 -8.30 -8.83 24.69
N GLY A 35 -9.62 -9.02 24.62
CA GLY A 35 -10.36 -9.05 23.35
C GLY A 35 -10.28 -7.71 22.60
N THR A 36 -10.49 -6.60 23.30
CA THR A 36 -10.40 -5.25 22.70
C THR A 36 -8.99 -4.91 22.24
N LEU A 37 -7.96 -5.23 23.03
CA LEU A 37 -6.57 -5.03 22.63
C LEU A 37 -6.20 -5.85 21.37
N SER A 38 -6.60 -7.11 21.33
CA SER A 38 -6.39 -7.98 20.16
C SER A 38 -7.06 -7.40 18.91
N GLY A 39 -8.32 -6.98 19.04
CA GLY A 39 -9.06 -6.33 17.96
C GLY A 39 -8.40 -5.05 17.46
N LEU A 40 -7.88 -4.21 18.35
CA LEU A 40 -7.17 -2.97 18.00
C LEU A 40 -5.86 -3.25 17.25
N LEU A 41 -5.08 -4.24 17.70
CA LEU A 41 -3.85 -4.64 17.02
C LEU A 41 -4.13 -5.20 15.62
N GLN A 42 -5.20 -5.99 15.47
CA GLN A 42 -5.63 -6.50 14.18
C GLN A 42 -6.09 -5.37 13.25
N ALA A 43 -6.92 -4.44 13.75
CA ALA A 43 -7.38 -3.29 12.98
C ALA A 43 -6.21 -2.46 12.47
N ARG A 44 -5.21 -2.19 13.33
CA ARG A 44 -4.00 -1.45 12.94
C ARG A 44 -3.24 -2.15 11.81
N ARG A 45 -3.06 -3.47 11.90
CA ARG A 45 -2.37 -4.26 10.86
C ARG A 45 -3.12 -4.21 9.53
N MET A 46 -4.45 -4.32 9.56
CA MET A 46 -5.27 -4.19 8.34
C MET A 46 -5.14 -2.79 7.73
N THR A 47 -5.20 -1.73 8.54
CA THR A 47 -5.01 -0.37 8.05
C THR A 47 -3.64 -0.16 7.42
N GLN A 48 -2.56 -0.67 8.05
CA GLN A 48 -1.22 -0.56 7.50
C GLN A 48 -1.09 -1.31 6.16
N GLY A 49 -1.64 -2.53 6.07
CA GLY A 49 -1.68 -3.29 4.81
C GLY A 49 -2.41 -2.53 3.69
N SER A 50 -3.58 -1.96 4.00
CA SER A 50 -4.34 -1.16 3.03
C SER A 50 -3.64 0.13 2.60
N ILE A 51 -2.92 0.80 3.51
CA ILE A 51 -2.11 1.98 3.16
C ILE A 51 -0.99 1.59 2.21
N ASN A 52 -0.27 0.50 2.51
CA ASN A 52 0.84 0.03 1.67
C ASN A 52 0.35 -0.35 0.27
N GLU A 53 -0.73 -1.12 0.18
CA GLU A 53 -1.34 -1.54 -1.08
C GLU A 53 -1.82 -0.34 -1.90
N GLY A 54 -2.58 0.56 -1.29
CA GLY A 54 -3.11 1.75 -1.95
C GLY A 54 -1.99 2.69 -2.43
N THR A 55 -0.94 2.86 -1.62
CA THR A 55 0.22 3.68 -1.98
C THR A 55 0.98 3.07 -3.15
N ALA A 56 1.28 1.77 -3.09
CA ALA A 56 2.01 1.09 -4.15
C ALA A 56 1.27 1.14 -5.49
N MET A 57 -0.04 0.89 -5.49
CA MET A 57 -0.88 0.97 -6.68
C MET A 57 -0.95 2.39 -7.24
N THR A 58 -1.13 3.40 -6.38
CA THR A 58 -1.21 4.81 -6.81
C THR A 58 0.10 5.27 -7.45
N VAL A 59 1.24 4.88 -6.87
CA VAL A 59 2.58 5.22 -7.41
C VAL A 59 2.84 4.48 -8.72
N ALA A 60 2.52 3.19 -8.79
CA ALA A 60 2.62 2.40 -10.03
C ALA A 60 1.78 3.00 -11.17
N GLN A 61 0.54 3.41 -10.87
CA GLN A 61 -0.31 4.11 -11.82
C GLN A 61 0.26 5.46 -12.24
N GLY A 62 0.83 6.21 -11.29
CA GLY A 62 1.53 7.47 -11.59
C GLY A 62 2.65 7.27 -12.62
N TYR A 63 3.51 6.27 -12.41
CA TYR A 63 4.58 5.93 -13.35
C TYR A 63 4.01 5.53 -14.72
N LEU A 64 3.01 4.65 -14.74
CA LEU A 64 2.37 4.23 -15.98
C LEU A 64 1.78 5.41 -16.78
N GLU A 65 1.11 6.35 -16.12
CA GLU A 65 0.56 7.54 -16.76
C GLU A 65 1.63 8.50 -17.25
N GLN A 66 2.77 8.60 -16.58
CA GLN A 66 3.90 9.37 -17.10
C GLN A 66 4.43 8.74 -18.38
N MET A 67 4.68 7.43 -18.39
CA MET A 67 5.16 6.72 -19.57
C MET A 67 4.21 6.85 -20.78
N LYS A 68 2.90 6.84 -20.54
CA LYS A 68 1.89 7.09 -21.58
C LYS A 68 2.01 8.48 -22.20
N ASN A 69 2.40 9.48 -21.42
CA ASN A 69 2.50 10.88 -21.85
C ASN A 69 3.90 11.29 -22.36
N MET A 70 4.92 10.43 -22.22
CA MET A 70 6.27 10.69 -22.74
C MET A 70 6.30 10.76 -24.27
N GLN A 71 7.44 11.03 -24.90
CA GLN A 71 7.57 10.85 -26.35
C GLN A 71 7.65 9.35 -26.69
N PHE A 72 7.10 8.95 -27.84
CA PHE A 72 7.04 7.53 -28.21
C PHE A 72 8.44 6.91 -28.39
N SER A 73 9.37 7.66 -28.99
CA SER A 73 10.76 7.23 -29.20
C SER A 73 11.55 6.98 -27.91
N LEU A 74 11.14 7.57 -26.79
CA LEU A 74 11.81 7.39 -25.49
C LEU A 74 11.43 6.07 -24.82
N LEU A 75 10.40 5.38 -25.31
CA LEU A 75 9.98 4.08 -24.75
C LEU A 75 10.91 2.94 -25.17
N ASP A 76 11.68 3.12 -26.23
CA ASP A 76 12.62 2.12 -26.75
C ASP A 76 14.02 2.22 -26.12
N GLU A 77 14.20 3.17 -25.18
CA GLU A 77 15.46 3.34 -24.47
C GLU A 77 15.58 2.33 -23.32
N ASP A 78 16.82 1.92 -23.01
CA ASP A 78 17.11 1.03 -21.86
C ASP A 78 16.74 1.67 -20.51
N SER A 79 16.55 2.99 -20.49
CA SER A 79 16.20 3.76 -19.31
C SER A 79 15.16 4.83 -19.62
N VAL A 80 14.07 4.83 -18.88
CA VAL A 80 12.96 5.75 -19.00
C VAL A 80 13.03 6.79 -17.89
N SER A 81 13.14 8.08 -18.25
CA SER A 81 13.17 9.16 -17.26
C SER A 81 11.77 9.66 -16.89
N GLU A 82 11.50 9.76 -15.60
CA GLU A 82 10.19 10.11 -15.02
C GLU A 82 10.32 11.24 -13.99
N LEU A 83 9.20 11.91 -13.69
CA LEU A 83 9.16 13.14 -12.87
C LEU A 83 8.67 12.91 -11.42
N ILE A 84 8.44 11.68 -10.96
CA ILE A 84 7.72 11.43 -9.70
C ILE A 84 8.53 11.78 -8.44
N ASN A 85 9.86 11.82 -8.49
CA ASN A 85 10.63 11.94 -7.26
C ASN A 85 10.99 13.39 -6.91
N GLN A 86 10.14 14.05 -6.10
CA GLN A 86 10.44 15.27 -5.32
C GLN A 86 11.27 16.37 -6.04
N GLY A 87 11.05 16.61 -7.34
CA GLY A 87 11.77 17.63 -8.10
C GLY A 87 13.14 17.22 -8.66
N SER A 88 13.52 15.94 -8.54
CA SER A 88 14.63 15.32 -9.26
C SER A 88 14.09 14.38 -10.34
N ALA A 89 14.76 14.34 -11.48
CA ALA A 89 14.48 13.32 -12.50
C ALA A 89 14.72 11.94 -11.86
N ASP A 90 13.71 11.08 -11.94
CA ASP A 90 13.81 9.67 -11.60
C ASP A 90 14.04 8.88 -12.88
N THR A 91 14.59 7.67 -12.78
CA THR A 91 14.82 6.80 -13.93
C THR A 91 14.43 5.37 -13.58
N LEU A 92 13.70 4.74 -14.50
CA LEU A 92 13.40 3.32 -14.50
C LEU A 92 14.18 2.63 -15.61
N SER A 93 14.96 1.63 -15.25
CA SER A 93 15.64 0.76 -16.22
C SER A 93 14.65 -0.28 -16.75
N VAL A 94 14.59 -0.41 -18.08
CA VAL A 94 13.74 -1.37 -18.77
C VAL A 94 14.37 -2.76 -18.71
N SER A 95 13.61 -3.73 -18.23
CA SER A 95 14.02 -5.14 -18.17
C SER A 95 13.97 -5.79 -19.54
N PRO A 96 14.86 -6.75 -19.83
CA PRO A 96 14.79 -7.54 -21.06
C PRO A 96 13.44 -8.21 -21.21
N ASN A 97 12.91 -8.27 -22.44
CA ASN A 97 11.64 -8.94 -22.72
C ASN A 97 11.72 -10.44 -22.44
N VAL A 98 10.67 -10.97 -21.82
CA VAL A 98 10.55 -12.36 -21.35
C VAL A 98 9.24 -12.97 -21.83
N ASN A 99 9.17 -14.30 -21.88
CA ASN A 99 7.98 -15.00 -22.34
C ASN A 99 6.74 -14.77 -21.45
N ASP A 100 6.95 -14.54 -20.15
CA ASP A 100 5.90 -14.21 -19.19
C ASP A 100 6.36 -13.07 -18.25
N PRO A 101 6.06 -11.81 -18.63
CA PRO A 101 6.38 -10.63 -17.83
C PRO A 101 5.65 -10.58 -16.48
N THR A 102 4.54 -11.31 -16.33
CA THR A 102 3.76 -11.33 -15.09
C THR A 102 4.35 -12.28 -14.05
N ALA A 103 4.93 -13.40 -14.48
CA ALA A 103 5.65 -14.34 -13.63
C ALA A 103 7.07 -13.88 -13.29
N GLY A 104 7.70 -13.11 -14.19
CA GLY A 104 9.05 -12.60 -14.05
C GLY A 104 10.16 -13.56 -14.42
N ALA A 105 11.39 -13.05 -14.39
CA ALA A 105 12.59 -13.76 -14.79
C ALA A 105 13.80 -13.39 -13.92
N SER A 106 14.82 -14.23 -13.98
CA SER A 106 16.10 -13.96 -13.29
C SER A 106 16.89 -12.81 -13.91
N SER A 107 16.50 -12.34 -15.09
CA SER A 107 17.12 -11.21 -15.80
C SER A 107 16.41 -9.89 -15.55
N ASP A 108 15.40 -9.87 -14.68
CA ASP A 108 14.64 -8.67 -14.37
C ASP A 108 15.54 -7.63 -13.71
N ILE A 109 15.34 -6.39 -14.09
CA ILE A 109 16.04 -5.25 -13.51
C ILE A 109 15.14 -4.63 -12.46
N ASP A 110 15.58 -4.73 -11.20
CA ASP A 110 14.86 -4.20 -10.06
C ASP A 110 15.05 -2.69 -9.95
N ASN A 111 13.95 -1.94 -10.03
CA ASN A 111 13.92 -0.51 -9.77
C ASN A 111 13.30 -0.27 -8.39
N ILE A 112 14.12 -0.33 -7.36
CA ILE A 112 13.68 -0.18 -5.97
C ILE A 112 13.52 1.30 -5.64
N LYS A 113 12.33 1.67 -5.15
CA LYS A 113 12.00 3.00 -4.65
C LYS A 113 11.57 2.89 -3.19
N SER A 114 12.11 3.77 -2.34
CA SER A 114 11.71 3.91 -0.95
C SER A 114 10.72 5.07 -0.84
N LEU A 115 9.61 4.84 -0.16
CA LEU A 115 8.62 5.87 0.15
C LEU A 115 8.50 5.97 1.67
N ASP A 116 8.84 7.14 2.18
CA ASP A 116 8.52 7.52 3.55
C ASP A 116 7.02 7.86 3.64
N ILE A 117 6.26 6.97 4.26
CA ILE A 117 4.80 7.12 4.43
C ILE A 117 4.46 7.89 5.70
N ASN A 118 5.37 7.94 6.69
CA ASN A 118 5.07 8.47 8.02
C ASN A 118 5.75 9.80 8.34
N ASN A 119 6.59 10.31 7.42
CA ASN A 119 7.28 11.59 7.49
C ASN A 119 8.01 11.74 8.84
N THR A 120 8.63 10.66 9.30
CA THR A 120 9.42 10.66 10.54
C THR A 120 10.87 11.02 10.23
N PRO A 121 11.60 11.68 11.16
CA PRO A 121 13.02 11.95 10.98
C PRO A 121 13.84 10.63 10.99
N ASP A 122 14.05 10.13 9.78
CA ASP A 122 15.04 9.16 9.26
C ASP A 122 15.44 7.93 10.12
N ASP A 123 14.71 6.84 9.93
CA ASP A 123 15.29 5.49 9.89
C ASP A 123 14.58 4.71 8.76
N ASP A 124 15.31 4.26 7.73
CA ASP A 124 14.80 3.51 6.56
C ASP A 124 14.12 2.16 6.92
N THR A 125 13.92 1.88 8.21
CA THR A 125 13.33 0.66 8.76
C THR A 125 11.81 0.61 8.67
N ASP A 126 11.13 1.76 8.58
CA ASP A 126 9.67 1.83 8.46
C ASP A 126 9.17 2.34 7.09
N ASP A 127 10.09 2.68 6.19
CA ASP A 127 9.83 3.00 4.80
C ASP A 127 9.18 1.85 4.01
N LEU A 128 8.25 2.22 3.12
CA LEU A 128 7.72 1.30 2.13
C LEU A 128 8.69 1.19 0.96
N LYS A 129 9.36 0.04 0.85
CA LYS A 129 10.17 -0.29 -0.32
C LYS A 129 9.32 -0.98 -1.37
N ILE A 130 9.20 -0.34 -2.53
CA ILE A 130 8.51 -0.88 -3.70
C ILE A 130 9.56 -1.19 -4.75
N ASN A 131 9.52 -2.40 -5.28
CA ASN A 131 10.32 -2.81 -6.43
C ASN A 131 9.47 -2.75 -7.69
N PHE A 132 9.93 -2.01 -8.70
CA PHE A 132 9.32 -1.95 -10.02
C PHE A 132 10.17 -2.71 -11.04
N VAL A 133 9.51 -3.51 -11.87
CA VAL A 133 10.09 -4.18 -13.03
C VAL A 133 9.29 -3.74 -14.25
N LEU A 134 9.96 -3.03 -15.15
CA LEU A 134 9.38 -2.46 -16.34
C LEU A 134 9.75 -3.31 -17.56
N TYR A 135 8.77 -3.68 -18.38
CA TYR A 135 9.00 -4.26 -19.70
C TYR A 135 8.34 -3.38 -20.76
N VAL A 136 9.05 -3.20 -21.87
CA VAL A 136 8.52 -2.53 -23.06
C VAL A 136 8.68 -3.47 -24.24
N GLU A 137 7.54 -3.91 -24.76
CA GLU A 137 7.47 -4.86 -25.85
C GLU A 137 6.97 -4.17 -27.11
N ASP A 138 7.67 -4.39 -28.21
CA ASP A 138 7.18 -4.02 -29.53
C ASP A 138 6.10 -5.00 -29.97
N ILE A 139 4.89 -4.48 -30.20
CA ILE A 139 3.73 -5.23 -30.69
C ILE A 139 3.27 -4.72 -32.06
N THR A 140 4.15 -3.99 -32.77
CA THR A 140 3.85 -3.42 -34.08
C THR A 140 3.56 -4.54 -35.09
N ASP A 141 2.37 -4.48 -35.70
CA ASP A 141 1.98 -5.37 -36.79
C ASP A 141 1.97 -4.61 -38.12
N THR A 142 3.03 -4.80 -38.91
CA THR A 142 3.18 -4.17 -40.23
C THR A 142 2.08 -4.57 -41.23
N SER A 143 1.33 -5.65 -40.98
CA SER A 143 0.20 -6.06 -41.83
C SER A 143 -1.09 -5.30 -41.51
N SER A 144 -1.18 -4.68 -40.34
CA SER A 144 -2.39 -4.02 -39.84
C SER A 144 -2.56 -2.57 -40.30
N GLN A 145 -1.56 -1.98 -40.98
CA GLN A 145 -1.49 -0.56 -41.34
C GLN A 145 -1.63 0.42 -40.15
N VAL A 146 -1.60 -0.09 -38.91
CA VAL A 146 -1.49 0.70 -37.70
C VAL A 146 -0.02 1.15 -37.58
N GLY A 147 0.20 2.38 -37.11
CA GLY A 147 1.54 2.87 -36.80
C GLY A 147 2.22 2.04 -35.69
N GLU A 148 3.43 2.42 -35.31
CA GLU A 148 4.20 1.68 -34.31
C GLU A 148 3.43 1.55 -32.98
N ALA A 149 3.48 0.38 -32.34
CA ALA A 149 2.79 0.13 -31.09
C ALA A 149 3.69 -0.57 -30.08
N ARG A 150 3.70 -0.07 -28.85
CA ARG A 150 4.40 -0.65 -27.71
C ARG A 150 3.43 -1.07 -26.64
N ARG A 151 3.65 -2.24 -26.06
CA ARG A 151 3.01 -2.72 -24.85
C ARG A 151 3.95 -2.45 -23.68
N ILE A 152 3.47 -1.69 -22.71
CA ILE A 152 4.21 -1.33 -21.50
C ILE A 152 3.64 -2.16 -20.36
N ILE A 153 4.49 -2.92 -19.70
CA ILE A 153 4.12 -3.80 -18.59
C ILE A 153 4.93 -3.35 -17.37
N LEU A 154 4.24 -2.89 -16.34
CA LEU A 154 4.86 -2.48 -15.09
C LEU A 154 4.44 -3.47 -14.00
N ARG A 155 5.36 -4.33 -13.60
CA ARG A 155 5.17 -5.20 -12.45
C ARG A 155 5.73 -4.49 -11.22
N TYR A 156 4.96 -4.44 -10.14
CA TYR A 156 5.42 -3.89 -8.88
C TYR A 156 5.26 -4.89 -7.76
N SER A 157 6.16 -4.82 -6.78
CA SER A 157 6.08 -5.65 -5.59
C SER A 157 6.53 -4.87 -4.35
N TYR A 158 5.93 -5.22 -3.22
CA TYR A 158 6.29 -4.65 -1.93
C TYR A 158 6.15 -5.71 -0.84
N THR A 159 6.87 -5.51 0.27
CA THR A 159 6.79 -6.41 1.42
C THR A 159 5.77 -5.89 2.42
N ASP A 160 4.70 -6.63 2.62
CA ASP A 160 3.74 -6.39 3.68
C ASP A 160 4.19 -7.03 4.99
N ASN A 161 4.62 -6.18 5.91
CA ASN A 161 5.03 -6.55 7.27
C ASN A 161 3.84 -6.57 8.27
N SER A 162 2.60 -6.38 7.82
CA SER A 162 1.40 -6.45 8.67
C SER A 162 1.21 -7.83 9.32
N LEU A 163 1.70 -8.87 8.65
CA LEU A 163 1.80 -10.23 9.16
C LEU A 163 3.26 -10.49 9.55
N LEU A 164 3.49 -11.15 10.68
CA LEU A 164 4.82 -11.44 11.27
C LEU A 164 5.84 -12.14 10.34
N SER A 165 5.44 -12.49 9.11
CA SER A 165 6.22 -13.24 8.14
C SER A 165 6.65 -12.43 6.90
N GLY A 166 6.36 -11.13 6.80
CA GLY A 166 6.83 -10.29 5.68
C GLY A 166 6.37 -10.82 4.32
N ARG A 167 5.07 -10.74 4.03
CA ARG A 167 4.49 -11.27 2.79
C ARG A 167 4.85 -10.35 1.63
N VAL A 168 5.52 -10.88 0.61
CA VAL A 168 5.68 -10.14 -0.66
C VAL A 168 4.36 -10.17 -1.41
N VAL A 169 3.85 -8.98 -1.76
CA VAL A 169 2.70 -8.79 -2.63
C VAL A 169 3.23 -8.30 -3.97
N THR A 170 2.77 -8.92 -5.05
CA THR A 170 3.17 -8.58 -6.42
C THR A 170 1.91 -8.39 -7.25
N ASP A 171 1.89 -7.34 -8.07
CA ASP A 171 0.83 -7.08 -9.03
C ASP A 171 1.42 -6.50 -10.33
N THR A 172 0.65 -6.51 -11.41
CA THR A 172 1.09 -6.07 -12.73
C THR A 172 0.08 -5.15 -13.38
N LEU A 173 0.57 -4.02 -13.89
CA LEU A 173 -0.19 -3.11 -14.72
C LEU A 173 0.27 -3.23 -16.17
N VAL A 174 -0.69 -3.20 -17.09
CA VAL A 174 -0.41 -3.29 -18.53
C VAL A 174 -1.11 -2.13 -19.22
N THR A 175 -0.40 -1.47 -20.12
CA THR A 175 -0.98 -0.50 -21.05
C THR A 175 -0.39 -0.67 -22.43
N VAL A 176 -1.10 -0.15 -23.43
CA VAL A 176 -0.67 -0.16 -24.82
C VAL A 176 -0.66 1.27 -25.32
N ARG A 177 0.40 1.64 -26.01
CA ARG A 177 0.54 2.93 -26.66
C ARG A 177 0.86 2.71 -28.14
N SER A 178 0.17 3.47 -29.00
CA SER A 178 0.43 3.52 -30.43
C SER A 178 0.90 4.90 -30.84
N ASP A 179 1.88 4.96 -31.74
CA ASP A 179 2.18 6.16 -32.52
C ASP A 179 1.17 6.26 -33.67
N VAL A 180 0.28 7.26 -33.59
CA VAL A 180 -0.70 7.51 -34.65
C VAL A 180 -0.18 8.68 -35.47
N PRO A 181 0.19 8.48 -36.75
CA PRO A 181 0.59 9.59 -37.60
C PRO A 181 -0.62 10.53 -37.78
N THR A 182 -0.53 11.73 -37.23
CA THR A 182 -1.48 12.81 -37.54
C THR A 182 -1.14 13.34 -38.93
N PHE A 183 -1.99 13.00 -39.91
CA PHE A 183 -1.90 13.47 -41.30
C PHE A 183 -1.97 15.00 -41.43
#